data_AF-A0AA38PNC1-F1
#
_entry.id   AF-A0AA38PNC1-F1
#
_cell.length_a   1.000
_cell.length_b   1.000
_cell.length_c   1.000
_cell.angle_alpha   90.00
_cell.angle_beta   90.00
_cell.angle_gamma   90.00
#
_symmetry.space_group_name_H-M   'P 1'
#
loop_
_entity.id
_entity.type
_entity.pdbx_description
1 polymer ?
#
loop_
_entity_poly.entity_id
_entity_poly.type
_entity_poly.pdbx_seq_one_letter_code
_entity_poly.pdbx_strand_id
1 'polypeptide(L)'
;NEGWSEITHLVYPNQARTISLRIQTQHIQRVLREAIPLAIGLAVFQNAFASSDKQLADSKNSLLTGIQKLGHVQIADRLERDIQYAKHLTNYVTGRVGSMRGNVKEVAVDVVKSHYGILQVPVENDQRKKFVDHLLHRSNFIFPRTMLLDPTSARANEPYRHPAITSVLHKYFFNDKAALGYRFSQTFKSSVENDDAKEIPRPMLALVTVAIFAALQEWKDGQAEPVSKSFESASYSDEYENHITLLRTKILKMDGSGKVSATFTSGQWYSKGEAFGDA
;
A
#
# COMPACT_ATOMS: atom_id res chain seq x y z
N ASN A 1 26.31 12.28 20.08
CA ASN A 1 27.01 11.05 20.49
C ASN A 1 27.73 11.25 21.81
N GLU A 2 28.19 12.47 22.12
CA GLU A 2 28.79 12.82 23.41
C GLU A 2 27.94 12.35 24.60
N GLY A 3 28.60 11.74 25.60
CA GLY A 3 27.96 11.26 26.84
C GLY A 3 27.16 9.95 26.72
N TRP A 4 27.02 9.38 25.52
CA TRP A 4 26.26 8.16 25.28
C TRP A 4 27.16 6.97 24.92
N SER A 5 26.72 5.76 25.31
CA SER A 5 27.39 4.51 24.96
C SER A 5 27.59 4.35 23.45
N GLU A 6 28.74 3.80 23.04
CA GLU A 6 29.13 3.58 21.65
C GLU A 6 28.10 2.76 20.86
N ILE A 7 27.42 1.82 21.52
CA ILE A 7 26.39 1.00 20.87
C ILE A 7 25.20 1.82 20.36
N THR A 8 25.03 3.04 20.89
CA THR A 8 23.98 3.98 20.52
C THR A 8 24.43 5.02 19.51
N HIS A 9 25.69 5.04 19.10
CA HIS A 9 26.21 6.13 18.25
C HIS A 9 25.58 6.09 16.85
N LEU A 10 25.16 7.27 16.38
CA LEU A 10 24.73 7.47 14.99
C LEU A 10 25.90 7.96 14.15
N VAL A 11 25.98 7.47 12.92
CA VAL A 11 26.96 7.89 11.92
C VAL A 11 26.26 8.72 10.85
N TYR A 12 26.76 9.91 10.54
CA TYR A 12 26.15 10.80 9.54
C TYR A 12 27.00 10.84 8.27
N PRO A 13 26.42 10.54 7.09
CA PRO A 13 27.16 10.66 5.83
C PRO A 13 27.40 12.14 5.51
N ASN A 14 28.64 12.56 5.27
CA ASN A 14 29.01 13.87 4.72
C ASN A 14 28.25 15.09 5.31
N GLN A 15 28.10 15.16 6.64
CA GLN A 15 27.33 16.22 7.33
C GLN A 15 25.83 16.30 6.96
N ALA A 16 25.27 15.28 6.33
CA ALA A 16 23.85 15.21 6.01
C ALA A 16 23.00 15.18 7.29
N ARG A 17 21.83 15.82 7.22
CA ARG A 17 20.81 15.79 8.28
C ARG A 17 20.03 14.46 8.35
N THR A 18 20.38 13.48 7.51
CA THR A 18 19.73 12.18 7.43
C THR A 18 20.73 11.06 7.67
N ILE A 19 20.32 10.05 8.44
CA ILE A 19 21.14 8.87 8.68
C ILE A 19 21.03 7.90 7.49
N SER A 20 22.06 7.10 7.27
CA SER A 20 22.07 6.03 6.28
C SER A 20 22.31 4.69 6.94
N LEU A 21 21.43 3.71 6.69
CA LEU A 21 21.53 2.36 7.25
C LEU A 21 22.89 1.71 6.98
N ARG A 22 23.44 1.87 5.77
CA ARG A 22 24.66 1.17 5.34
C ARG A 22 25.90 1.49 6.19
N ILE A 23 25.99 2.71 6.70
CA ILE A 23 27.15 3.19 7.46
C ILE A 23 26.92 3.23 8.97
N GLN A 24 25.72 2.86 9.45
CA GLN A 24 25.46 2.81 10.89
C GLN A 24 26.24 1.67 11.54
N THR A 25 26.41 1.74 12.86
CA THR A 25 26.94 0.63 13.66
C THR A 25 26.05 -0.62 13.53
N GLN A 26 26.63 -1.80 13.73
CA GLN A 26 25.91 -3.08 13.59
C GLN A 26 24.65 -3.14 14.47
N HIS A 27 24.70 -2.56 15.67
CA HIS A 27 23.56 -2.50 16.60
C HIS A 27 22.40 -1.68 16.03
N ILE A 28 22.67 -0.48 15.53
CA ILE A 28 21.66 0.39 14.93
C ILE A 28 21.13 -0.23 13.62
N GLN A 29 21.99 -0.86 12.82
CA GLN A 29 21.55 -1.57 11.62
C GLN A 29 20.55 -2.69 11.95
N ARG A 30 20.82 -3.48 12.99
CA ARG A 30 19.92 -4.56 13.43
C ARG A 30 18.59 -4.00 13.93
N VAL A 31 18.61 -2.96 14.76
CA VAL A 31 17.40 -2.29 15.24
C VAL A 31 16.54 -1.78 14.08
N LEU A 32 17.15 -1.07 13.12
CA LEU A 32 16.42 -0.54 11.96
C LEU A 32 15.84 -1.67 11.09
N ARG A 33 16.59 -2.75 10.87
CA ARG A 33 16.11 -3.92 10.09
C ARG A 33 14.95 -4.65 10.75
N GLU A 34 14.86 -4.62 12.08
CA GLU A 34 13.69 -5.13 12.82
C GLU A 34 12.52 -4.14 12.78
N ALA A 35 12.77 -2.85 12.98
CA ALA A 35 11.73 -1.82 13.10
C ALA A 35 11.03 -1.49 11.78
N ILE A 36 11.76 -1.37 10.67
CA ILE A 36 11.21 -1.01 9.35
C ILE A 36 10.03 -1.91 8.92
N PRO A 37 10.16 -3.25 8.93
CA PRO A 37 9.06 -4.11 8.52
C PRO A 37 7.86 -4.04 9.46
N LEU A 38 8.06 -3.78 10.77
CA LEU A 38 6.96 -3.57 11.71
C LEU A 38 6.17 -2.30 11.37
N ALA A 39 6.86 -1.19 11.10
CA ALA A 39 6.22 0.07 10.70
C ALA A 39 5.50 -0.05 9.36
N ILE A 40 6.11 -0.74 8.38
CA ILE A 40 5.44 -1.05 7.11
C ILE A 40 4.21 -1.93 7.35
N GLY A 41 4.31 -2.93 8.23
CA GLY A 41 3.18 -3.75 8.65
C GLY A 41 2.02 -2.90 9.19
N LEU A 42 2.29 -2.01 10.15
CA LEU A 42 1.27 -1.09 10.68
C LEU A 42 0.61 -0.28 9.56
N ALA A 43 1.38 0.24 8.61
CA ALA A 43 0.84 0.98 7.49
C ALA A 43 -0.11 0.15 6.62
N VAL A 44 0.30 -1.06 6.21
CA VAL A 44 -0.48 -1.87 5.26
C VAL A 44 -1.64 -2.64 5.91
N PHE A 45 -1.63 -2.82 7.23
CA PHE A 45 -2.70 -3.49 7.97
C PHE A 45 -3.63 -2.53 8.72
N GLN A 46 -3.21 -1.28 9.00
CA GLN A 46 -4.02 -0.32 9.77
C GLN A 46 -4.36 0.94 8.98
N ASN A 47 -3.36 1.72 8.56
CA ASN A 47 -3.56 2.93 7.76
C ASN A 47 -2.28 3.30 7.00
N ALA A 48 -2.34 3.26 5.67
CA ALA A 48 -1.19 3.54 4.81
C ALA A 48 -0.87 5.04 4.66
N PHE A 49 -1.85 5.90 4.94
CA PHE A 49 -1.78 7.37 4.84
C PHE A 49 -2.13 8.03 6.19
N ALA A 50 -1.73 7.41 7.30
CA ALA A 50 -1.94 7.97 8.64
C ALA A 50 -1.37 9.39 8.76
N SER A 51 -1.90 10.19 9.70
CA SER A 51 -1.37 11.54 9.96
C SER A 51 0.12 11.51 10.32
N SER A 52 0.83 12.62 10.08
CA SER A 52 2.26 12.74 10.38
C SER A 52 2.58 12.33 11.83
N ASP A 53 1.78 12.78 12.79
CA ASP A 53 1.97 12.44 14.21
C ASP A 53 1.79 10.96 14.48
N LYS A 54 0.79 10.32 13.86
CA LYS A 54 0.56 8.88 14.00
C LYS A 54 1.68 8.08 13.34
N GLN A 55 2.19 8.50 12.18
CA GLN A 55 3.34 7.86 11.53
C GLN A 55 4.59 7.94 12.40
N LEU A 56 4.87 9.08 13.03
CA LEU A 56 5.99 9.22 13.95
C LEU A 56 5.83 8.33 15.19
N ALA A 57 4.62 8.29 15.76
CA ALA A 57 4.32 7.42 16.90
C ALA A 57 4.49 5.93 16.54
N ASP A 58 3.97 5.48 15.41
CA ASP A 58 4.09 4.09 14.94
C ASP A 58 5.53 3.70 14.62
N SER A 59 6.29 4.60 14.02
CA SER A 59 7.73 4.43 13.78
C SER A 59 8.52 4.30 15.09
N LYS A 60 8.22 5.14 16.09
CA LYS A 60 8.85 5.06 17.42
C LYS A 60 8.48 3.74 18.13
N ASN A 61 7.22 3.33 18.10
CA ASN A 61 6.77 2.07 18.68
C ASN A 61 7.43 0.85 18.00
N SER A 62 7.59 0.92 16.68
CA SER A 62 8.28 -0.12 15.91
C SER A 62 9.77 -0.20 16.26
N LEU A 63 10.42 0.95 16.49
CA LEU A 63 11.79 1.01 17.02
C LEU A 63 11.90 0.38 18.40
N LEU A 64 11.06 0.78 19.35
CA LEU A 64 11.05 0.24 20.71
C LEU A 64 10.82 -1.28 20.71
N THR A 65 9.88 -1.77 19.90
CA THR A 65 9.62 -3.21 19.75
C THR A 65 10.85 -3.94 19.21
N GLY A 66 11.50 -3.41 18.17
CA GLY A 66 12.73 -3.98 17.62
C GLY A 66 13.90 -3.98 18.62
N ILE A 67 14.04 -2.89 19.39
CA ILE A 67 15.06 -2.76 20.43
C ILE A 67 14.83 -3.78 21.55
N GLN A 68 13.59 -3.93 22.03
CA GLN A 68 13.21 -4.89 23.06
C GLN A 68 13.52 -6.32 22.60
N LYS A 69 13.14 -6.69 21.37
CA LYS A 69 13.44 -7.99 20.77
C LYS A 69 14.94 -8.30 20.72
N LEU A 70 15.78 -7.28 20.52
CA LEU A 70 17.25 -7.42 20.44
C LEU A 70 17.95 -7.29 21.81
N GLY A 71 17.23 -6.94 22.88
CA GLY A 71 17.81 -6.74 24.20
C GLY A 71 18.74 -5.51 24.31
N HIS A 72 18.58 -4.50 23.45
CA HIS A 72 19.48 -3.33 23.41
C HIS A 72 19.02 -2.19 24.34
N VAL A 73 19.05 -2.43 25.66
CA VAL A 73 18.50 -1.52 26.69
C VAL A 73 19.07 -0.09 26.60
N GLN A 74 20.37 0.08 26.35
CA GLN A 74 20.98 1.41 26.25
C GLN A 74 20.47 2.20 25.03
N ILE A 75 20.08 1.51 23.96
CA ILE A 75 19.47 2.15 22.78
C ILE A 75 18.05 2.61 23.11
N ALA A 76 17.29 1.82 23.86
CA ALA A 76 15.96 2.23 24.35
C ALA A 76 16.05 3.46 25.26
N ASP A 77 16.96 3.43 26.25
CA ASP A 77 17.16 4.54 27.19
C ASP A 77 17.50 5.85 26.46
N ARG A 78 18.40 5.79 25.48
CA ARG A 78 18.72 6.97 24.66
C ARG A 78 17.56 7.40 23.77
N LEU A 79 16.81 6.48 23.18
CA LEU A 79 15.63 6.79 22.34
C LEU A 79 14.56 7.55 23.13
N GLU A 80 14.47 7.35 24.44
CA GLU A 80 13.51 8.03 25.30
C GLU A 80 14.00 9.40 25.77
N ARG A 81 15.31 9.59 25.97
CA ARG A 81 15.90 10.79 26.59
C ARG A 81 16.50 11.80 25.61
N ASP A 82 16.99 11.35 24.46
CA ASP A 82 17.65 12.19 23.46
C ASP A 82 16.68 12.46 22.29
N ILE A 83 16.06 13.65 22.30
CA ILE A 83 15.04 14.06 21.32
C ILE A 83 15.62 14.03 19.89
N GLN A 84 16.87 14.45 19.68
CA GLN A 84 17.46 14.49 18.34
C GLN A 84 17.76 13.08 17.83
N TYR A 85 18.27 12.21 18.69
CA TYR A 85 18.46 10.79 18.39
C TYR A 85 17.15 10.10 18.02
N ALA A 86 16.10 10.32 18.83
CA ALA A 86 14.76 9.80 18.57
C ALA A 86 14.20 10.30 17.24
N LYS A 87 14.33 11.60 16.97
CA LYS A 87 13.89 12.22 15.73
C LYS A 87 14.56 11.60 14.51
N HIS A 88 15.89 11.43 14.52
CA HIS A 88 16.63 10.89 13.39
C HIS A 88 16.25 9.43 13.07
N LEU A 89 16.16 8.57 14.09
CA LEU A 89 15.75 7.18 13.90
C LEU A 89 14.28 7.07 13.46
N THR A 90 13.39 7.82 14.10
CA THR A 90 11.95 7.80 13.79
C THR A 90 11.71 8.29 12.36
N ASN A 91 12.31 9.41 11.96
CA ASN A 91 12.20 9.93 10.60
C ASN A 91 12.75 8.96 9.56
N TYR A 92 13.82 8.23 9.89
CA TYR A 92 14.35 7.20 8.99
C TYR A 92 13.32 6.10 8.73
N VAL A 93 12.69 5.57 9.79
CA VAL A 93 11.66 4.52 9.68
C VAL A 93 10.42 5.04 8.96
N THR A 94 9.96 6.26 9.29
CA THR A 94 8.83 6.91 8.59
C THR A 94 9.13 7.09 7.09
N GLY A 95 10.36 7.51 6.75
CA GLY A 95 10.80 7.61 5.36
C GLY A 95 10.70 6.29 4.60
N ARG A 96 10.94 5.15 5.27
CA ARG A 96 10.80 3.81 4.66
C ARG A 96 9.36 3.41 4.39
N VAL A 97 8.40 3.88 5.20
CA VAL A 97 6.96 3.74 4.89
C VAL A 97 6.60 4.58 3.67
N GLY A 98 7.16 5.79 3.54
CA GLY A 98 7.03 6.61 2.34
C GLY A 98 7.60 5.95 1.09
N SER A 99 8.83 5.41 1.17
CA SER A 99 9.43 4.65 0.08
C SER A 99 8.58 3.43 -0.32
N MET A 100 8.02 2.70 0.66
CA MET A 100 7.13 1.57 0.41
C MET A 100 5.93 1.98 -0.44
N ARG A 101 5.27 3.10 -0.12
CA ARG A 101 4.19 3.65 -0.94
C ARG A 101 4.63 3.96 -2.36
N GLY A 102 5.79 4.61 -2.51
CA GLY A 102 6.39 4.90 -3.81
C GLY A 102 6.62 3.64 -4.65
N ASN A 103 7.17 2.59 -4.05
CA ASN A 103 7.43 1.33 -4.74
C ASN A 103 6.12 0.63 -5.18
N VAL A 104 5.04 0.70 -4.40
CA VAL A 104 3.71 0.19 -4.82
C VAL A 104 3.23 0.95 -6.06
N LYS A 105 3.40 2.29 -6.09
CA LYS A 105 3.07 3.12 -7.25
C LYS A 105 3.92 2.78 -8.47
N GLU A 106 5.22 2.53 -8.31
CA GLU A 106 6.08 2.11 -9.42
C GLU A 106 5.59 0.82 -10.07
N VAL A 107 5.20 -0.18 -9.27
CA VAL A 107 4.56 -1.41 -9.77
C VAL A 107 3.25 -1.11 -10.49
N ALA A 108 2.43 -0.19 -9.95
CA ALA A 108 1.16 0.20 -10.56
C ALA A 108 1.34 0.89 -11.93
N VAL A 109 2.38 1.70 -12.12
CA VAL A 109 2.69 2.33 -13.42
C VAL A 109 2.91 1.29 -14.52
N ASP A 110 3.66 0.23 -14.24
CA ASP A 110 3.87 -0.87 -15.17
C ASP A 110 2.57 -1.65 -15.46
N VAL A 111 1.79 -1.95 -14.42
CA VAL A 111 0.53 -2.68 -14.56
C VAL A 111 -0.51 -1.88 -15.34
N VAL A 112 -0.62 -0.57 -15.12
CA VAL A 112 -1.62 0.27 -15.78
C VAL A 112 -1.47 0.25 -17.31
N LYS A 113 -0.23 0.29 -17.81
CA LYS A 113 0.07 0.23 -19.25
C LYS A 113 -0.52 -1.00 -19.94
N SER A 114 -0.49 -2.15 -19.25
CA SER A 114 -0.90 -3.45 -19.82
C SER A 114 -2.36 -3.80 -19.56
N HIS A 115 -2.98 -3.26 -18.52
CA HIS A 115 -4.29 -3.73 -18.05
C HIS A 115 -5.47 -2.80 -18.34
N TYR A 116 -5.23 -1.55 -18.75
CA TYR A 116 -6.31 -0.60 -19.05
C TYR A 116 -6.44 -0.24 -20.53
N GLY A 117 -5.57 -0.75 -21.40
CA GLY A 117 -5.68 -0.52 -22.85
C GLY A 117 -5.39 0.92 -23.29
N ILE A 118 -4.84 1.76 -22.42
CA ILE A 118 -4.58 3.20 -22.68
C ILE A 118 -3.76 3.40 -23.96
N LEU A 119 -2.77 2.52 -24.20
CA LEU A 119 -1.92 2.56 -25.39
C LEU A 119 -2.65 2.18 -26.69
N GLN A 120 -3.78 1.48 -26.60
CA GLN A 120 -4.63 1.12 -27.73
C GLN A 120 -5.58 2.27 -28.11
N VAL A 121 -5.73 3.27 -27.23
CA VAL A 121 -6.57 4.44 -27.51
C VAL A 121 -5.74 5.49 -28.26
N PRO A 122 -6.22 5.96 -29.43
CA PRO A 122 -5.56 7.01 -30.20
C PRO A 122 -5.38 8.30 -29.39
N VAL A 123 -4.31 9.04 -29.64
CA VAL A 123 -4.03 10.33 -28.97
C VAL A 123 -4.87 11.45 -29.60
N GLU A 124 -5.27 11.28 -30.85
CA GLU A 124 -6.00 12.24 -31.66
C GLU A 124 -7.38 12.57 -31.06
N ASN A 125 -7.85 13.79 -31.29
CA ASN A 125 -9.19 14.25 -30.93
C ASN A 125 -9.55 14.06 -29.43
N ASP A 126 -8.55 14.13 -28.56
CA ASP A 126 -8.66 13.91 -27.11
C ASP A 126 -9.25 12.54 -26.71
N GLN A 127 -9.18 11.53 -27.58
CA GLN A 127 -9.79 10.22 -27.30
C GLN A 127 -9.17 9.56 -26.07
N ARG A 128 -7.84 9.51 -26.00
CA ARG A 128 -7.12 8.95 -24.84
C ARG A 128 -7.42 9.71 -23.55
N LYS A 129 -7.45 11.04 -23.62
CA LYS A 129 -7.80 11.90 -22.47
C LYS A 129 -9.20 11.57 -21.95
N LYS A 130 -10.21 11.55 -22.82
CA LYS A 130 -11.60 11.20 -22.47
C LYS A 130 -11.70 9.79 -21.89
N PHE A 131 -10.93 8.85 -22.42
CA PHE A 131 -10.87 7.48 -21.92
C PHE A 131 -10.30 7.42 -20.49
N VAL A 132 -9.17 8.09 -20.25
CA VAL A 132 -8.56 8.16 -18.91
C VAL A 132 -9.47 8.90 -17.93
N ASP A 133 -10.09 10.01 -18.34
CA ASP A 133 -11.07 10.73 -17.54
C ASP A 133 -12.27 9.83 -17.17
N HIS A 134 -12.74 9.00 -18.10
CA HIS A 134 -13.80 8.02 -17.82
C HIS A 134 -13.37 6.95 -16.80
N LEU A 135 -12.12 6.46 -16.87
CA LEU A 135 -11.57 5.51 -15.90
C LEU A 135 -11.48 6.13 -14.50
N LEU A 136 -11.01 7.38 -14.41
CA LEU A 136 -10.85 8.10 -13.14
C LEU A 136 -12.21 8.56 -12.57
N HIS A 137 -13.18 8.87 -13.42
CA HIS A 137 -14.50 9.31 -12.99
C HIS A 137 -15.17 8.27 -12.10
N ARG A 138 -15.53 8.68 -10.86
CA ARG A 138 -16.18 7.83 -9.85
C ARG A 138 -15.46 6.49 -9.62
N SER A 139 -14.14 6.49 -9.79
CA SER A 139 -13.27 5.31 -9.62
C SER A 139 -13.66 4.13 -10.53
N ASN A 140 -14.18 4.38 -11.73
CA ASN A 140 -14.55 3.32 -12.68
C ASN A 140 -13.43 2.30 -12.97
N PHE A 141 -12.17 2.70 -12.81
CA PHE A 141 -11.00 1.85 -12.99
C PHE A 141 -10.95 0.62 -12.05
N ILE A 142 -11.74 0.58 -10.97
CA ILE A 142 -11.74 -0.56 -10.02
C ILE A 142 -12.56 -1.76 -10.49
N PHE A 143 -13.44 -1.56 -11.49
CA PHE A 143 -14.36 -2.59 -11.96
C PHE A 143 -13.77 -3.37 -13.14
N PRO A 144 -13.86 -4.71 -13.16
CA PRO A 144 -13.42 -5.50 -14.31
C PRO A 144 -14.30 -5.20 -15.53
N ARG A 145 -13.71 -5.33 -16.72
CA ARG A 145 -14.35 -5.11 -18.01
C ARG A 145 -14.27 -6.37 -18.86
N THR A 146 -15.36 -6.71 -19.54
CA THR A 146 -15.33 -7.80 -20.54
C THR A 146 -14.70 -7.34 -21.86
N MET A 147 -14.80 -6.04 -22.17
CA MET A 147 -14.16 -5.42 -23.34
C MET A 147 -13.34 -4.21 -22.88
N LEU A 148 -12.03 -4.26 -23.09
CA LEU A 148 -11.07 -3.35 -22.47
C LEU A 148 -11.36 -1.85 -22.73
N LEU A 149 -11.78 -1.52 -23.96
CA LEU A 149 -12.01 -0.14 -24.40
C LEU A 149 -13.48 0.29 -24.31
N ASP A 150 -14.41 -0.64 -24.04
CA ASP A 150 -15.84 -0.31 -23.95
C ASP A 150 -16.19 0.11 -22.51
N PRO A 151 -16.59 1.39 -22.30
CA PRO A 151 -16.99 1.89 -20.99
C PRO A 151 -18.17 1.12 -20.38
N THR A 152 -19.09 0.61 -21.21
CA THR A 152 -20.34 -0.04 -20.78
C THR A 152 -20.15 -1.50 -20.36
N SER A 153 -19.03 -2.10 -20.72
CA SER A 153 -18.67 -3.48 -20.39
C SER A 153 -18.20 -3.69 -18.94
N ALA A 154 -18.22 -2.63 -18.12
CA ALA A 154 -17.81 -2.66 -16.73
C ALA A 154 -18.81 -3.46 -15.87
N ARG A 155 -18.29 -4.42 -15.10
CA ARG A 155 -19.08 -5.24 -14.19
C ARG A 155 -19.23 -4.51 -12.85
N ALA A 156 -20.22 -3.62 -12.78
CA ALA A 156 -20.46 -2.72 -11.64
C ALA A 156 -20.75 -3.46 -10.31
N ASN A 157 -21.14 -4.73 -10.35
CA ASN A 157 -21.34 -5.58 -9.18
C ASN A 157 -20.04 -6.20 -8.63
N GLU A 158 -18.91 -5.98 -9.29
CA GLU A 158 -17.60 -6.54 -8.92
C GLU A 158 -16.52 -5.46 -8.67
N PRO A 159 -16.76 -4.49 -7.77
CA PRO A 159 -15.75 -3.49 -7.42
C PRO A 159 -14.47 -4.15 -6.88
N TYR A 160 -13.33 -3.53 -7.17
CA TYR A 160 -12.00 -3.98 -6.78
C TYR A 160 -11.54 -5.32 -7.39
N ARG A 161 -12.32 -5.89 -8.33
CA ARG A 161 -11.95 -7.13 -9.05
C ARG A 161 -11.29 -6.87 -10.40
N HIS A 162 -10.97 -5.63 -10.75
CA HIS A 162 -10.21 -5.36 -11.97
C HIS A 162 -8.85 -6.10 -11.94
N PRO A 163 -8.45 -6.83 -13.00
CA PRO A 163 -7.21 -7.61 -13.00
C PRO A 163 -5.94 -6.83 -12.67
N ALA A 164 -5.92 -5.52 -12.95
CA ALA A 164 -4.82 -4.64 -12.54
C ALA A 164 -4.58 -4.64 -11.01
N ILE A 165 -5.65 -4.65 -10.21
CA ILE A 165 -5.56 -4.63 -8.74
C ILE A 165 -4.89 -5.92 -8.26
N THR A 166 -5.34 -7.06 -8.77
CA THR A 166 -4.74 -8.37 -8.48
C THR A 166 -3.28 -8.43 -8.92
N SER A 167 -2.96 -7.89 -10.10
CA SER A 167 -1.59 -7.83 -10.62
C SER A 167 -0.66 -7.01 -9.73
N VAL A 168 -1.09 -5.84 -9.25
CA VAL A 168 -0.27 -5.03 -8.31
C VAL A 168 -0.12 -5.74 -6.96
N LEU A 169 -1.20 -6.29 -6.40
CA LEU A 169 -1.15 -7.06 -5.16
C LEU A 169 -0.14 -8.20 -5.27
N HIS A 170 -0.23 -9.00 -6.33
CA HIS A 170 0.66 -10.12 -6.58
C HIS A 170 2.12 -9.65 -6.75
N LYS A 171 2.38 -8.72 -7.67
CA LYS A 171 3.74 -8.24 -7.99
C LYS A 171 4.46 -7.61 -6.80
N TYR A 172 3.75 -6.94 -5.88
CA TYR A 172 4.39 -6.25 -4.76
C TYR A 172 4.32 -7.00 -3.43
N PHE A 173 3.15 -7.54 -3.07
CA PHE A 173 2.94 -8.13 -1.74
C PHE A 173 3.13 -9.66 -1.72
N PHE A 174 3.02 -10.34 -2.87
CA PHE A 174 2.96 -11.81 -2.93
C PHE A 174 3.85 -12.43 -4.02
N ASN A 175 4.86 -11.71 -4.51
CA ASN A 175 5.70 -12.19 -5.63
C ASN A 175 6.64 -13.34 -5.25
N ASP A 176 7.07 -13.40 -3.99
CA ASP A 176 7.93 -14.46 -3.46
C ASP A 176 7.73 -14.67 -1.95
N LYS A 177 8.35 -15.71 -1.39
CA LYS A 177 8.22 -16.07 0.05
C LYS A 177 8.79 -15.03 1.02
N ALA A 178 9.65 -14.12 0.57
CA ALA A 178 10.21 -13.03 1.36
C ALA A 178 9.31 -11.77 1.34
N ALA A 179 8.35 -11.70 0.42
CA ALA A 179 7.41 -10.60 0.31
C ALA A 179 6.57 -10.40 1.58
N LEU A 180 6.10 -9.16 1.78
CA LEU A 180 5.37 -8.75 2.98
C LEU A 180 4.12 -9.60 3.23
N GLY A 181 3.41 -10.01 2.19
CA GLY A 181 2.20 -10.82 2.30
C GLY A 181 2.46 -12.20 2.90
N TYR A 182 3.59 -12.84 2.58
CA TYR A 182 3.97 -14.11 3.20
C TYR A 182 4.53 -13.91 4.60
N ARG A 183 5.35 -12.87 4.81
CA ARG A 183 5.92 -12.52 6.11
C ARG A 183 4.86 -12.26 7.18
N PHE A 184 3.78 -11.59 6.79
CA PHE A 184 2.65 -11.28 7.68
C PHE A 184 1.44 -12.18 7.42
N SER A 185 1.64 -13.37 6.86
CA SER A 185 0.55 -14.28 6.47
C SER A 185 -0.42 -14.66 7.60
N GLN A 186 0.02 -14.58 8.86
CA GLN A 186 -0.81 -14.85 10.05
C GLN A 186 -1.67 -13.65 10.48
N THR A 187 -1.37 -12.45 9.97
CA THR A 187 -2.12 -11.23 10.26
C THR A 187 -3.35 -11.08 9.37
N PHE A 188 -3.38 -11.75 8.22
CA PHE A 188 -4.56 -11.80 7.35
C PHE A 188 -5.65 -12.64 8.03
N LYS A 189 -6.79 -12.02 8.27
CA LYS A 189 -7.96 -12.60 8.92
C LYS A 189 -9.21 -12.22 8.15
N SER A 190 -10.25 -13.03 8.26
CA SER A 190 -11.56 -12.67 7.76
C SER A 190 -12.11 -11.46 8.50
N SER A 191 -12.84 -10.61 7.77
CA SER A 191 -13.64 -9.54 8.37
C SER A 191 -14.97 -10.04 8.95
N VAL A 192 -15.32 -11.31 8.71
CA VAL A 192 -16.51 -11.97 9.26
C VAL A 192 -16.12 -12.86 10.43
N GLU A 193 -16.89 -12.78 11.52
CA GLU A 193 -16.69 -13.63 12.69
C GLU A 193 -16.87 -15.11 12.33
N ASN A 194 -16.02 -15.98 12.89
CA ASN A 194 -16.03 -17.43 12.66
C ASN A 194 -15.73 -17.89 11.22
N ASP A 195 -15.03 -17.07 10.44
CA ASP A 195 -14.47 -17.47 9.15
C ASP A 195 -12.95 -17.44 9.17
N ASP A 196 -12.34 -18.48 8.63
CA ASP A 196 -10.90 -18.67 8.54
C ASP A 196 -10.31 -18.26 7.18
N ALA A 197 -11.16 -17.91 6.19
CA ALA A 197 -10.70 -17.42 4.91
C ALA A 197 -9.90 -16.11 5.07
N LYS A 198 -8.67 -16.11 4.56
CA LYS A 198 -7.78 -14.95 4.61
C LYS A 198 -8.24 -13.90 3.61
N GLU A 199 -8.48 -12.68 4.10
CA GLU A 199 -8.91 -11.55 3.29
C GLU A 199 -7.78 -10.51 3.16
N ILE A 200 -7.72 -9.82 2.02
CA ILE A 200 -6.82 -8.67 1.85
C ILE A 200 -7.30 -7.53 2.77
N PRO A 201 -6.43 -6.99 3.65
CA PRO A 201 -6.80 -5.89 4.53
C PRO A 201 -7.26 -4.67 3.73
N ARG A 202 -8.32 -4.01 4.18
CA ARG A 202 -8.83 -2.77 3.56
C ARG A 202 -7.72 -1.72 3.35
N PRO A 203 -6.81 -1.48 4.32
CA PRO A 203 -5.70 -0.53 4.13
C PRO A 203 -4.75 -0.90 2.98
N MET A 204 -4.45 -2.18 2.82
CA MET A 204 -3.62 -2.69 1.72
C MET A 204 -4.33 -2.54 0.37
N LEU A 205 -5.61 -2.92 0.30
CA LEU A 205 -6.41 -2.81 -0.92
C LEU A 205 -6.59 -1.35 -1.35
N ALA A 206 -6.89 -0.46 -0.40
CA ALA A 206 -7.00 0.97 -0.66
C ALA A 206 -5.66 1.56 -1.15
N LEU A 207 -4.54 1.18 -0.53
CA LEU A 207 -3.20 1.62 -0.97
C LEU A 207 -2.91 1.21 -2.43
N VAL A 208 -3.18 -0.05 -2.80
CA VAL A 208 -3.01 -0.52 -4.19
C VAL A 208 -3.90 0.25 -5.14
N THR A 209 -5.14 0.51 -4.75
CA THR A 209 -6.11 1.21 -5.59
C THR A 209 -5.70 2.66 -5.83
N VAL A 210 -5.24 3.35 -4.79
CA VAL A 210 -4.70 4.72 -4.87
C VAL A 210 -3.42 4.77 -5.72
N ALA A 211 -2.55 3.76 -5.62
CA ALA A 211 -1.37 3.66 -6.46
C ALA A 211 -1.73 3.52 -7.95
N ILE A 212 -2.78 2.75 -8.28
CA ILE A 212 -3.33 2.65 -9.65
C ILE A 212 -3.95 3.97 -10.08
N PHE A 213 -4.73 4.62 -9.23
CA PHE A 213 -5.28 5.95 -9.49
C PHE A 213 -4.18 6.96 -9.83
N ALA A 214 -3.11 7.02 -9.01
CA ALA A 214 -1.96 7.88 -9.24
C ALA A 214 -1.26 7.56 -10.57
N ALA A 215 -1.07 6.29 -10.90
CA ALA A 215 -0.50 5.87 -12.17
C ALA A 215 -1.39 6.26 -13.37
N LEU A 216 -2.72 6.18 -13.24
CA LEU A 216 -3.66 6.64 -14.27
C LEU A 216 -3.63 8.17 -14.43
N GLN A 217 -3.45 8.93 -13.35
CA GLN A 217 -3.32 10.39 -13.38
C GLN A 217 -2.08 10.87 -14.16
N GLU A 218 -1.09 10.02 -14.37
CA GLU A 218 0.06 10.32 -15.24
C GLU A 218 -0.32 10.36 -16.72
N TRP A 219 -1.49 9.81 -17.09
CA TRP A 219 -2.04 9.79 -18.45
C TRP A 219 -3.18 10.79 -18.68
N LYS A 220 -3.50 11.62 -17.68
CA LYS A 220 -4.70 12.47 -17.66
C LYS A 220 -4.79 13.42 -18.86
N ASP A 221 -3.67 13.89 -19.39
CA ASP A 221 -3.67 14.84 -20.51
C ASP A 221 -3.74 14.14 -21.88
N GLY A 222 -3.85 12.81 -21.91
CA GLY A 222 -4.06 12.02 -23.14
C GLY A 222 -2.82 11.89 -24.02
N GLN A 223 -1.65 12.22 -23.50
CA GLN A 223 -0.40 12.25 -24.26
C GLN A 223 0.14 10.84 -24.62
N ALA A 224 1.16 10.80 -25.48
CA ALA A 224 1.78 9.56 -25.96
C ALA A 224 2.46 8.72 -24.85
N GLU A 225 3.10 9.38 -23.88
CA GLU A 225 3.88 8.77 -22.80
C GLU A 225 3.46 9.32 -21.42
N PRO A 226 3.50 8.52 -20.34
CA PRO A 226 3.06 9.00 -19.02
C PRO A 226 3.97 10.12 -18.51
N VAL A 227 3.37 11.15 -17.90
CA VAL A 227 4.12 12.21 -17.21
C VAL A 227 4.25 11.80 -15.75
N SER A 228 5.46 11.42 -15.35
CA SER A 228 5.76 10.99 -13.98
C SER A 228 5.41 12.08 -12.97
N LYS A 229 4.61 11.74 -11.96
CA LYS A 229 4.22 12.63 -10.86
C LYS A 229 4.74 12.11 -9.53
N SER A 230 5.05 13.01 -8.60
CA SER A 230 5.44 12.63 -7.24
C SER A 230 4.29 11.92 -6.53
N PHE A 231 4.59 10.84 -5.82
CA PHE A 231 3.61 10.09 -5.03
C PHE A 231 3.68 10.51 -3.57
N GLU A 232 3.15 11.69 -3.30
CA GLU A 232 3.21 12.33 -1.98
C GLU A 232 1.98 12.01 -1.13
N SER A 233 2.17 11.75 0.15
CA SER A 233 1.08 11.40 1.07
C SER A 233 -0.02 12.46 1.11
N ALA A 234 0.37 13.75 1.08
CA ALA A 234 -0.56 14.87 1.14
C ALA A 234 -1.45 14.99 -0.12
N SER A 235 -0.98 14.48 -1.26
CA SER A 235 -1.72 14.56 -2.53
C SER A 235 -2.76 13.44 -2.69
N TYR A 236 -2.62 12.35 -1.94
CA TYR A 236 -3.41 11.13 -2.14
C TYR A 236 -4.12 10.62 -0.87
N SER A 237 -4.01 11.33 0.26
CA SER A 237 -4.71 10.97 1.51
C SER A 237 -6.23 10.96 1.32
N ASP A 238 -6.78 11.94 0.61
CA ASP A 238 -8.22 12.07 0.44
C ASP A 238 -8.78 10.94 -0.42
N GLU A 239 -8.08 10.59 -1.51
CA GLU A 239 -8.45 9.44 -2.36
C GLU A 239 -8.33 8.12 -1.59
N TYR A 240 -7.33 7.99 -0.72
CA TYR A 240 -7.21 6.84 0.17
C TYR A 240 -8.40 6.72 1.13
N GLU A 241 -8.76 7.80 1.82
CA GLU A 241 -9.89 7.81 2.75
C GLU A 241 -11.24 7.59 2.05
N ASN A 242 -11.40 8.07 0.80
CA ASN A 242 -12.55 7.75 -0.05
C ASN A 242 -12.68 6.23 -0.26
N HIS A 243 -11.59 5.55 -0.61
CA HIS A 243 -11.59 4.10 -0.79
C HIS A 243 -11.78 3.32 0.51
N ILE A 244 -11.19 3.76 1.63
CA ILE A 244 -11.43 3.15 2.94
C ILE A 244 -12.92 3.26 3.31
N THR A 245 -13.52 4.43 3.11
CA THR A 245 -14.94 4.66 3.36
C THR A 245 -15.81 3.78 2.48
N LEU A 246 -15.49 3.67 1.18
CA LEU A 246 -16.21 2.81 0.24
C LEU A 246 -16.17 1.33 0.66
N LEU A 247 -14.98 0.82 1.00
CA LEU A 247 -14.77 -0.55 1.46
C LEU A 247 -15.53 -0.86 2.75
N ARG A 248 -15.56 0.08 3.70
CA ARG A 248 -16.24 -0.09 5.00
C ARG A 248 -17.76 0.01 4.89
N THR A 249 -18.29 0.86 4.01
CA THR A 249 -19.72 1.20 4.02
C THR A 249 -20.53 0.49 2.95
N LYS A 250 -19.94 0.18 1.78
CA LYS A 250 -20.69 -0.36 0.63
C LYS A 250 -20.30 -1.78 0.24
N ILE A 251 -19.09 -2.23 0.57
CA ILE A 251 -18.55 -3.53 0.13
C ILE A 251 -18.63 -4.58 1.22
N LEU A 252 -18.11 -4.28 2.41
CA LEU A 252 -18.14 -5.16 3.56
C LEU A 252 -19.00 -4.49 4.63
N LYS A 253 -20.32 -4.59 4.49
CA LYS A 253 -21.26 -4.03 5.45
C LYS A 253 -21.03 -4.68 6.82
N MET A 254 -21.35 -3.96 7.90
CA MET A 254 -21.13 -4.41 9.28
C MET A 254 -21.87 -5.70 9.64
N ASP A 255 -22.87 -6.10 8.85
CA ASP A 255 -23.63 -7.35 8.99
C ASP A 255 -22.99 -8.55 8.27
N GLY A 256 -21.81 -8.38 7.65
CA GLY A 256 -21.13 -9.43 6.89
C GLY A 256 -21.68 -9.66 5.47
N SER A 257 -22.72 -8.92 5.05
CA SER A 257 -23.21 -8.97 3.68
C SER A 257 -22.22 -8.27 2.71
N GLY A 258 -21.94 -8.93 1.58
CA GLY A 258 -20.98 -8.48 0.55
C GLY A 258 -19.68 -9.29 0.41
N LYS A 259 -19.45 -10.27 1.30
CA LYS A 259 -18.27 -11.15 1.31
C LYS A 259 -18.04 -11.96 0.02
N VAL A 260 -19.12 -12.29 -0.70
CA VAL A 260 -19.06 -13.01 -1.99
C VAL A 260 -18.21 -12.25 -3.03
N SER A 261 -18.00 -10.95 -2.84
CA SER A 261 -17.18 -10.09 -3.71
C SER A 261 -15.68 -10.06 -3.36
N ALA A 262 -15.19 -10.66 -2.26
CA ALA A 262 -13.81 -10.39 -1.78
C ALA A 262 -13.02 -11.58 -1.19
N THR A 263 -13.34 -12.84 -1.49
CA THR A 263 -12.58 -14.01 -0.98
C THR A 263 -11.61 -14.60 -2.02
N PHE A 264 -10.39 -14.96 -1.57
CA PHE A 264 -9.36 -15.67 -2.34
C PHE A 264 -9.06 -17.00 -1.66
N THR A 265 -9.35 -18.12 -2.31
CA THR A 265 -8.91 -19.44 -1.89
C THR A 265 -8.26 -20.18 -3.06
N SER A 266 -6.99 -20.55 -2.87
CA SER A 266 -6.27 -21.60 -3.61
C SER A 266 -6.37 -21.61 -5.14
N GLY A 267 -6.15 -20.46 -5.80
CA GLY A 267 -5.77 -20.43 -7.21
C GLY A 267 -6.85 -20.80 -8.25
N GLN A 268 -8.13 -20.96 -7.87
CA GLN A 268 -9.25 -21.11 -8.81
C GLN A 268 -10.50 -20.39 -8.29
N TRP A 269 -11.21 -19.70 -9.20
CA TRP A 269 -12.48 -19.02 -8.92
C TRP A 269 -13.65 -20.01 -9.09
N TYR A 270 -14.41 -20.25 -8.02
CA TYR A 270 -15.74 -20.85 -8.12
C TYR A 270 -16.79 -19.79 -7.76
N SER A 271 -17.74 -19.55 -8.66
CA SER A 271 -19.08 -19.08 -8.28
C SER A 271 -19.91 -20.32 -7.95
N LYS A 272 -20.64 -20.29 -6.82
CA LYS A 272 -21.72 -21.23 -6.56
C LYS A 272 -22.99 -20.46 -6.18
N GLY A 273 -24.05 -20.77 -6.92
CA GLY A 273 -25.46 -20.43 -6.66
C GLY A 273 -25.83 -19.03 -7.18
N GLU A 274 -26.83 -18.84 -8.03
CA GLU A 274 -28.04 -19.64 -8.22
C GLU A 274 -28.42 -19.75 -9.69
N ALA A 275 -28.74 -20.99 -10.07
CA ALA A 275 -29.66 -21.25 -11.17
C ALA A 275 -31.02 -20.64 -10.78
N PHE A 276 -31.55 -19.76 -11.61
CA PHE A 276 -32.99 -19.61 -11.72
C PHE A 276 -33.41 -20.33 -13.00
N GLY A 277 -34.08 -21.45 -12.81
CA GLY A 277 -34.81 -22.14 -13.86
C GLY A 277 -36.01 -21.31 -14.33
N ASP A 278 -36.34 -21.52 -15.59
CA ASP A 278 -37.63 -21.39 -16.26
C ASP A 278 -38.67 -20.44 -15.64
N ALA A 279 -38.83 -19.29 -16.30
CA ALA A 279 -40.10 -18.83 -16.88
C ALA A 279 -39.83 -17.92 -18.08
#